data_AF-A0A7X9H228-F1
#
_entry.id   AF-A0A7X9H228-F1
#
_cell.length_a   1.000
_cell.length_b   1.000
_cell.length_c   1.000
_cell.angle_alpha   90.00
_cell.angle_beta   90.00
_cell.angle_gamma   90.00
#
_symmetry.space_group_name_H-M   'P 1'
#
loop_
_entity.id
_entity.type
_entity.pdbx_description
1 polymer ?
#
loop_
_entity_poly.entity_id
_entity_poly.type
_entity_poly.pdbx_seq_one_letter_code
_entity_poly.pdbx_strand_id
1 'polypeptide(L)'
;MNYLVEPLKNLQDYKILLQSIDENQSPIYLNGLIKESLGHFIYSIYNDTNKVILAIAEDEIQAKTIYEAISSLDSDIVEYYPAKDINYYNIESIEDDIEKSRIRVMSRLIKKDNFIIVTTPFALQRKIT
;
A
#
# COMPACT_ATOMS: atom_id res chain seq x y z
N MET A 1 2.23 -17.21 11.41
CA MET A 1 0.76 -17.30 11.45
C MET A 1 0.24 -15.98 11.98
N ASN A 2 -0.42 -15.17 11.14
CA ASN A 2 -0.97 -13.89 11.57
C ASN A 2 -2.42 -14.08 12.00
N TYR A 3 -2.63 -14.20 13.31
CA TYR A 3 -3.94 -14.37 13.96
C TYR A 3 -4.95 -13.27 13.61
N LEU A 4 -4.50 -12.12 13.11
CA LEU A 4 -5.34 -11.01 12.67
C LEU A 4 -5.99 -11.25 11.30
N VAL A 5 -5.42 -12.13 10.47
CA VAL A 5 -5.90 -12.41 9.11
C VAL A 5 -6.90 -13.56 9.08
N GLU A 6 -6.74 -14.54 9.96
CA GLU A 6 -7.59 -15.74 10.00
C GLU A 6 -9.10 -15.44 10.14
N PRO A 7 -9.55 -14.46 10.95
CA PRO A 7 -10.97 -14.15 11.07
C PRO A 7 -11.61 -13.74 9.73
N LEU A 8 -10.87 -13.00 8.89
CA LEU A 8 -11.37 -12.54 7.58
C LEU A 8 -11.64 -13.71 6.64
N LYS A 9 -10.83 -14.77 6.71
CA LYS A 9 -10.99 -15.97 5.86
C LYS A 9 -12.31 -16.70 6.08
N ASN A 10 -12.98 -16.47 7.21
CA ASN A 10 -14.28 -17.07 7.51
C ASN A 10 -15.46 -16.20 7.05
N LEU A 11 -15.23 -14.94 6.70
CA LEU A 11 -16.26 -14.03 6.21
C LEU A 11 -16.60 -14.33 4.75
N GLN A 12 -17.88 -14.52 4.46
CA GLN A 12 -18.35 -14.80 3.10
C GLN A 12 -18.04 -13.63 2.14
N ASP A 13 -18.22 -12.40 2.58
CA ASP A 13 -17.94 -11.20 1.77
C ASP A 13 -16.46 -11.09 1.38
N TYR A 14 -15.56 -11.50 2.28
CA TYR A 14 -14.12 -11.52 1.99
C TYR A 14 -13.76 -12.59 0.96
N LYS A 15 -14.38 -13.78 1.03
CA LYS A 15 -14.20 -14.82 0.00
C LYS A 15 -14.70 -14.36 -1.36
N ILE A 16 -15.85 -13.68 -1.40
CA ILE A 16 -16.40 -13.09 -2.64
C ILE A 16 -15.43 -12.05 -3.20
N LEU A 17 -14.87 -11.17 -2.36
CA LEU A 17 -13.84 -10.21 -2.76
C LEU A 17 -12.63 -10.91 -3.39
N LEU A 18 -12.08 -11.94 -2.74
CA LEU A 18 -10.92 -12.68 -3.26
C LEU A 18 -11.23 -13.34 -4.62
N GLN A 19 -12.42 -13.93 -4.76
CA GLN A 19 -12.86 -14.52 -6.03
C GLN A 19 -12.99 -13.45 -7.12
N SER A 20 -13.62 -12.31 -6.84
CA SER A 20 -13.73 -11.20 -7.79
C SER A 20 -12.36 -10.65 -8.22
N ILE A 21 -11.39 -10.59 -7.30
CA ILE A 21 -10.00 -10.21 -7.62
C ILE A 21 -9.32 -11.25 -8.52
N ASP A 22 -9.56 -12.54 -8.29
CA ASP A 22 -8.99 -13.63 -9.11
C ASP A 22 -9.57 -13.61 -10.53
N GLU A 23 -10.88 -13.40 -10.64
CA GLU A 23 -11.61 -13.31 -11.91
C GLU A 23 -11.40 -11.96 -12.65
N ASN A 24 -10.57 -11.06 -12.12
CA ASN A 24 -10.33 -9.71 -12.65
C ASN A 24 -11.62 -8.88 -12.83
N GLN A 25 -12.60 -9.07 -11.95
CA GLN A 25 -13.81 -8.25 -11.91
C GLN A 25 -13.48 -6.85 -11.38
N SER A 26 -13.83 -5.81 -12.14
CA SER A 26 -13.59 -4.41 -11.77
C SER A 26 -14.69 -3.51 -12.34
N PRO A 27 -15.15 -2.47 -11.59
CA PRO A 27 -14.70 -2.08 -10.25
C PRO A 27 -15.35 -2.92 -9.13
N ILE A 28 -14.64 -3.07 -8.00
CA ILE A 28 -15.18 -3.65 -6.76
C ILE A 28 -15.37 -2.52 -5.75
N TYR A 29 -16.59 -2.38 -5.23
CA TYR A 29 -16.92 -1.39 -4.20
C TYR A 29 -17.12 -2.07 -2.85
N LEU A 30 -16.36 -1.62 -1.85
CA LEU A 30 -16.44 -2.08 -0.47
C LEU A 30 -16.94 -0.96 0.42
N ASN A 31 -17.85 -1.28 1.35
CA ASN A 31 -18.37 -0.36 2.34
C ASN A 31 -18.36 -1.00 3.73
N GLY A 32 -18.51 -0.19 4.79
CA GLY A 32 -18.51 -0.68 6.18
C GLY A 32 -17.13 -1.01 6.75
N LEU A 33 -16.04 -0.71 6.03
CA LEU A 33 -14.68 -0.83 6.54
C LEU A 33 -14.35 0.34 7.48
N ILE A 34 -13.70 0.01 8.59
CA ILE A 34 -13.20 0.98 9.57
C ILE A 34 -11.83 1.49 9.09
N LYS A 35 -11.57 2.80 9.14
CA LYS A 35 -10.33 3.38 8.58
C LYS A 35 -9.07 2.78 9.22
N GLU A 36 -9.14 2.53 10.51
CA GLU A 36 -8.06 1.97 11.33
C GLU A 36 -7.74 0.52 10.97
N SER A 37 -8.66 -0.22 10.34
CA SER A 37 -8.43 -1.62 9.93
C SER A 37 -7.89 -1.76 8.50
N LEU A 38 -7.80 -0.67 7.74
CA LEU A 38 -7.42 -0.71 6.33
C LEU A 38 -6.04 -1.34 6.10
N GLY A 39 -5.05 -1.05 6.95
CA GLY A 39 -3.72 -1.66 6.84
C GLY A 39 -3.76 -3.18 6.97
N HIS A 40 -4.43 -3.70 8.00
CA HIS A 40 -4.61 -5.13 8.19
C HIS A 40 -5.42 -5.79 7.06
N PHE A 41 -6.43 -5.08 6.55
CA PHE A 41 -7.27 -5.56 5.46
C PHE A 41 -6.47 -5.68 4.15
N ILE A 42 -5.69 -4.66 3.80
CA ILE A 42 -4.80 -4.66 2.64
C ILE A 42 -3.73 -5.76 2.76
N TYR A 43 -3.12 -5.92 3.94
CA TYR A 43 -2.19 -7.02 4.24
C TYR A 43 -2.83 -8.39 3.99
N SER A 44 -4.08 -8.57 4.42
CA SER A 44 -4.80 -9.83 4.26
C SER A 44 -5.03 -10.17 2.78
N ILE A 45 -5.48 -9.19 1.99
CA ILE A 45 -5.65 -9.35 0.54
C ILE A 45 -4.31 -9.71 -0.10
N TYR A 46 -3.24 -9.01 0.26
CA TYR A 46 -1.90 -9.31 -0.26
C TYR A 46 -1.46 -10.74 0.06
N ASN A 47 -1.62 -11.17 1.32
CA ASN A 47 -1.23 -12.51 1.76
C ASN A 47 -2.02 -13.61 1.04
N ASP A 48 -3.29 -13.38 0.73
CA ASP A 48 -4.15 -14.39 0.09
C ASP A 48 -4.08 -14.36 -1.45
N THR A 49 -3.74 -13.23 -2.05
CA THR A 49 -3.67 -13.09 -3.52
C THR A 49 -2.25 -13.15 -4.06
N ASN A 50 -1.25 -12.81 -3.25
CA ASN A 50 0.16 -12.64 -3.65
C ASN A 50 0.32 -11.75 -4.90
N LYS A 51 -0.58 -10.77 -5.09
CA LYS A 51 -0.53 -9.77 -6.16
C LYS A 51 0.13 -8.50 -5.64
N VAL A 52 0.85 -7.78 -6.51
CA VAL A 52 1.32 -6.41 -6.20
C VAL A 52 0.11 -5.51 -5.96
N ILE A 53 0.11 -4.77 -4.84
CA ILE A 53 -0.99 -3.86 -4.48
C ILE A 53 -0.49 -2.42 -4.46
N LEU A 54 -1.22 -1.53 -5.13
CA LEU A 54 -1.06 -0.08 -4.99
C LEU A 54 -2.22 0.47 -4.14
N ALA A 55 -1.93 0.80 -2.89
CA ALA A 55 -2.86 1.43 -1.96
C ALA A 55 -2.73 2.95 -2.06
N ILE A 56 -3.80 3.61 -2.53
CA ILE A 56 -3.86 5.06 -2.67
C ILE A 56 -4.73 5.62 -1.55
N ALA A 57 -4.10 6.26 -0.57
CA ALA A 57 -4.76 6.90 0.56
C ALA A 57 -5.17 8.35 0.24
N GLU A 58 -6.16 8.87 0.96
CA GLU A 58 -6.69 10.23 0.79
C GLU A 58 -5.62 11.32 1.03
N ASP A 59 -4.82 11.15 2.07
CA ASP A 59 -3.79 12.10 2.50
C ASP A 59 -2.56 11.37 3.07
N GLU A 60 -1.51 12.14 3.39
CA GLU A 60 -0.27 11.59 3.93
C GLU A 60 -0.42 10.96 5.31
N ILE A 61 -1.34 11.46 6.13
CA ILE A 61 -1.56 10.94 7.48
C ILE A 61 -2.14 9.53 7.36
N GLN A 62 -3.19 9.36 6.55
CA GLN A 62 -3.79 8.07 6.28
C GLN A 62 -2.81 7.12 5.59
N ALA A 63 -2.00 7.61 4.65
CA ALA A 63 -0.98 6.80 3.99
C ALA A 63 0.06 6.26 4.98
N LYS A 64 0.55 7.11 5.89
CA LYS A 64 1.49 6.70 6.94
C LYS A 64 0.85 5.70 7.91
N THR A 65 -0.39 5.93 8.34
CA THR A 65 -1.13 4.98 9.19
C THR A 65 -1.26 3.61 8.54
N ILE A 66 -1.59 3.55 7.25
CA ILE A 66 -1.69 2.28 6.50
C ILE A 66 -0.30 1.62 6.39
N TYR A 67 0.72 2.39 6.03
CA TYR A 67 2.10 1.90 5.92
C TYR A 67 2.60 1.33 7.25
N GLU A 68 2.45 2.05 8.35
CA GLU A 68 2.87 1.63 9.69
C GLU A 68 2.13 0.37 10.14
N ALA A 69 0.81 0.30 9.92
CA ALA A 69 0.01 -0.87 10.25
C ALA A 69 0.51 -2.12 9.51
N ILE A 70 0.82 -2.02 8.22
CA ILE A 70 1.34 -3.14 7.42
C ILE A 70 2.78 -3.47 7.83
N SER A 71 3.64 -2.46 7.95
CA SER A 71 5.06 -2.61 8.30
C SER A 71 5.24 -3.21 9.69
N SER A 72 4.29 -3.01 10.61
CA SER A 72 4.30 -3.63 11.94
C SER A 72 4.08 -5.15 11.88
N LEU A 73 3.46 -5.66 10.81
CA LEU A 73 3.24 -7.09 10.59
C LEU A 73 4.41 -7.70 9.81
N ASP A 74 4.83 -7.01 8.75
CA ASP A 74 5.94 -7.40 7.89
C ASP A 74 6.46 -6.15 7.14
N SER A 75 7.64 -5.69 7.54
CA SER A 75 8.29 -4.51 6.97
C SER A 75 8.84 -4.74 5.57
N ASP A 76 9.11 -5.99 5.19
CA ASP A 76 9.79 -6.28 3.92
C ASP A 76 8.82 -6.27 2.74
N ILE A 77 7.52 -6.40 2.99
CA ILE A 77 6.49 -6.48 1.94
C ILE A 77 5.83 -5.14 1.63
N VAL A 78 6.22 -4.04 2.28
CA VAL A 78 5.55 -2.74 2.10
C VAL A 78 6.55 -1.61 1.93
N GLU A 79 6.23 -0.69 1.03
CA GLU A 79 7.00 0.53 0.81
C GLU A 79 6.06 1.73 0.75
N TYR A 80 6.51 2.85 1.32
CA TYR A 80 5.84 4.13 1.16
C TYR A 80 6.42 4.88 -0.05
N TYR A 81 5.55 5.33 -0.95
CA TYR A 81 5.92 6.17 -2.08
C TYR A 81 5.53 7.63 -1.77
N PRO A 82 6.47 8.45 -1.26
CA PRO A 82 6.19 9.81 -0.85
C PRO A 82 6.01 10.75 -2.05
N ALA A 83 5.28 11.83 -1.81
CA ALA A 83 5.33 12.98 -2.68
C ALA A 83 6.73 13.61 -2.63
N LYS A 84 7.17 14.15 -3.76
CA LYS A 84 8.35 15.00 -3.82
C LYS A 84 7.87 16.43 -3.84
N ASP A 85 7.86 17.09 -2.69
CA ASP A 85 7.64 18.53 -2.63
C ASP A 85 8.88 19.27 -3.13
N ILE A 86 8.66 20.44 -3.73
CA ILE A 86 9.74 21.39 -4.00
C ILE A 86 9.94 22.17 -2.70
N ASN A 87 10.93 21.78 -1.89
CA ASN A 87 11.28 22.56 -0.71
C ASN A 87 12.08 23.79 -1.15
N TYR A 88 11.56 24.99 -0.86
CA TYR A 88 12.29 26.26 -1.09
C TYR A 88 13.44 26.46 -0.10
N TYR A 89 13.49 25.65 0.96
CA TYR A 89 14.58 25.60 1.93
C TYR A 89 15.30 24.27 1.73
N ASN A 90 16.45 24.28 1.04
CA ASN A 90 17.30 23.12 0.78
C ASN A 90 17.76 22.46 2.10
N ILE A 91 16.92 21.62 2.71
CA ILE A 91 17.30 20.72 3.79
C ILE A 91 17.70 19.41 3.09
N GLU A 92 18.96 19.36 2.64
CA GLU A 92 19.52 18.28 1.80
C GLU A 92 19.20 16.88 2.33
N SER A 93 19.18 16.68 3.65
CA SER A 93 18.94 15.37 4.27
C SER A 93 17.53 14.81 4.08
N ILE A 94 16.50 15.65 3.98
CA ILE A 94 15.10 15.19 3.83
C ILE A 94 14.83 14.78 2.38
N GLU A 95 15.39 15.53 1.42
CA GLU A 95 15.21 15.24 -0.01
C GLU A 95 15.86 13.91 -0.41
N ASP A 96 17.03 13.59 0.17
CA ASP A 96 17.73 12.33 -0.06
C ASP A 96 16.88 11.11 0.34
N ASP A 97 16.13 11.18 1.44
CA ASP A 97 15.33 10.05 1.91
C ASP A 97 14.05 9.86 1.08
N ILE A 98 13.45 10.95 0.62
CA ILE A 98 12.32 10.91 -0.33
C ILE A 98 12.75 10.23 -1.63
N GLU A 99 13.88 10.66 -2.19
CA GLU A 99 14.39 10.09 -3.45
C GLU A 99 14.78 8.62 -3.28
N LYS A 100 15.44 8.26 -2.17
CA LYS A 100 15.77 6.85 -1.86
C LYS A 100 14.50 5.99 -1.79
N SER A 101 13.44 6.46 -1.14
CA SER A 101 12.18 5.70 -1.04
C SER A 101 11.55 5.48 -2.43
N ARG A 102 11.51 6.54 -3.24
CA ARG A 102 10.97 6.47 -4.62
C ARG A 102 11.78 5.52 -5.49
N ILE A 103 13.12 5.62 -5.46
CA ILE A 103 14.03 4.73 -6.19
C ILE A 103 13.87 3.28 -5.72
N ARG A 104 13.69 3.06 -4.42
CA ARG A 104 13.47 1.72 -3.86
C ARG A 104 12.20 1.07 -4.40
N VAL A 105 11.07 1.79 -4.36
CA VAL A 105 9.80 1.32 -4.94
C VAL A 105 9.96 0.97 -6.42
N MET A 106 10.56 1.87 -7.21
CA MET A 106 10.79 1.63 -8.64
C MET A 106 11.70 0.43 -8.88
N SER A 107 12.76 0.28 -8.09
CA SER A 107 13.69 -0.85 -8.20
C SER A 107 13.00 -2.18 -7.93
N ARG A 108 12.13 -2.26 -6.93
CA ARG A 108 11.34 -3.45 -6.61
C ARG A 108 10.33 -3.78 -7.71
N LEU A 109 9.66 -2.78 -8.27
CA LEU A 109 8.77 -2.95 -9.42
C LEU A 109 9.50 -3.51 -10.65
N ILE A 110 10.69 -2.98 -10.96
CA ILE A 110 11.53 -3.45 -12.08
C ILE A 110 11.95 -4.91 -11.86
N LYS A 111 12.26 -5.28 -10.62
CA LYS A 111 12.60 -6.66 -10.23
C LYS A 111 11.41 -7.61 -10.23
N LYS A 112 10.19 -7.10 -10.41
CA LYS A 112 8.93 -7.85 -10.29
C LYS A 112 8.76 -8.48 -8.92
N ASP A 113 9.23 -7.80 -7.88
CA ASP A 113 8.96 -8.20 -6.52
C ASP A 113 7.44 -8.08 -6.26
N ASN A 114 6.88 -9.02 -5.49
CA ASN A 114 5.54 -8.89 -4.95
C ASN A 114 5.62 -8.10 -3.65
N PHE A 115 4.91 -6.97 -3.58
CA PHE A 115 4.86 -6.10 -2.42
C PHE A 115 3.68 -5.12 -2.50
N ILE A 116 3.49 -4.38 -1.43
CA ILE A 116 2.45 -3.37 -1.27
C ILE A 116 3.10 -1.99 -1.35
N ILE A 117 2.54 -1.12 -2.18
CA ILE A 117 2.95 0.28 -2.32
C ILE A 117 1.87 1.13 -1.68
N VAL A 118 2.22 1.95 -0.71
CA VAL A 118 1.30 2.91 -0.09
C VAL A 118 1.66 4.32 -0.58
N THR A 119 0.68 5.06 -1.08
CA THR A 119 0.90 6.39 -1.70
C THR A 119 -0.31 7.29 -1.50
N THR A 120 -0.19 8.55 -1.92
CA THR A 120 -1.30 9.49 -2.10
C THR A 120 -1.49 9.82 -3.59
N PRO A 121 -2.64 10.37 -4.00
CA PRO A 121 -2.84 10.89 -5.35
C PRO A 121 -1.80 11.95 -5.74
N PHE A 122 -1.40 12.80 -4.79
CA PHE A 122 -0.44 13.88 -5.04
C PHE A 122 0.96 13.35 -5.41
N ALA A 123 1.42 12.30 -4.72
CA ALA A 123 2.72 11.67 -5.01
C ALA A 123 2.83 11.08 -6.43
N LEU A 124 1.69 10.70 -7.03
CA LEU A 124 1.60 10.12 -8.37
C LEU A 124 1.56 11.17 -9.50
N GLN A 125 1.34 12.46 -9.20
CA GLN A 125 1.18 13.49 -10.23
C GLN A 125 2.48 13.84 -10.95
N ARG A 126 3.64 13.66 -10.30
CA ARG A 126 4.93 13.93 -10.94
C ARG A 126 5.30 12.79 -11.88
N LYS A 127 5.40 13.12 -13.18
CA LYS A 127 5.98 12.23 -14.18
C LYS A 127 7.42 11.87 -13.81
N ILE A 128 7.76 10.61 -14.03
CA ILE A 128 9.13 10.12 -14.01
C ILE A 128 9.72 10.44 -15.39
N THR A 129 10.05 11.71 -15.64
CA THR A 129 10.67 12.18 -16.89
C THR A 129 11.46 13.45 -16.64
#